data_AF-F2NC80-F1
#
_entry.id   AF-F2NC80-F1
#
_cell.length_a   1.000
_cell.length_b   1.000
_cell.length_c   1.000
_cell.angle_alpha   90.00
_cell.angle_beta   90.00
_cell.angle_gamma   90.00
#
_symmetry.space_group_name_H-M   'P 1'
#
loop_
_entity.id
_entity.type
_entity.pdbx_description
1 polymer ?
#
loop_
_entity_poly.entity_id
_entity_poly.type
_entity_poly.pdbx_seq_one_letter_code
_entity_poly.pdbx_strand_id
1 'polypeptide(L)'
;MMLIHSYRWEFCRPPNPGAGHLRGVAHLDGDITAILPQLNRVLRGHLYFPEPPSLTIKYQAKLITFYPRQIAINILTDETEAEQIIRWLRDIINDTWEKRQEIQPRFEVVQPSRMVEILKMLPRTNCGDCGYATCLILAVQINEGNASLSDCPHL
;
A
#
# COMPACT_ATOMS: atom_id res chain seq x y z
N MET A 1 -1.27 26.82 4.68
CA MET A 1 -0.14 26.66 5.64
C MET A 1 0.47 25.29 5.39
N MET A 2 1.75 25.23 5.03
CA MET A 2 2.38 23.98 4.60
C MET A 2 2.64 23.05 5.79
N LEU A 3 2.46 21.75 5.58
CA LEU A 3 2.74 20.72 6.57
C LEU A 3 4.21 20.27 6.52
N ILE A 4 4.75 20.11 5.31
CA ILE A 4 6.14 19.72 5.06
C ILE A 4 6.87 20.89 4.40
N HIS A 5 7.92 21.40 5.06
CA HIS A 5 8.75 22.48 4.51
C HIS A 5 10.04 21.92 3.91
N SER A 6 10.62 20.92 4.57
CA SER A 6 11.90 20.32 4.25
C SER A 6 11.91 18.82 4.49
N TYR A 7 12.87 18.14 3.88
CA TYR A 7 13.11 16.72 4.05
C TYR A 7 14.61 16.43 3.95
N ARG A 8 15.04 15.31 4.52
CA ARG A 8 16.41 14.81 4.43
C ARG A 8 16.40 13.38 3.89
N TRP A 9 17.29 13.09 2.95
CA TRP A 9 17.44 11.75 2.40
C TRP A 9 18.35 10.86 3.22
N GLU A 10 18.01 9.58 3.19
CA GLU A 10 18.85 8.46 3.54
C GLU A 10 18.75 7.43 2.40
N PHE A 11 19.87 7.16 1.74
CA PHE A 11 19.93 6.18 0.65
C PHE A 11 20.61 4.90 1.15
N CYS A 12 20.05 3.76 0.76
CA CYS A 12 20.57 2.45 1.09
C CYS A 12 20.69 1.60 -0.17
N ARG A 13 21.86 0.99 -0.37
CA ARG A 13 22.04 -0.03 -1.40
C ARG A 13 21.58 -1.38 -0.87
N PRO A 14 20.88 -2.19 -1.68
CA PRO A 14 20.56 -3.55 -1.31
C PRO A 14 21.83 -4.33 -0.96
N PRO A 15 21.76 -5.31 -0.04
CA PRO A 15 22.91 -6.15 0.31
C PRO A 15 23.39 -7.03 -0.84
N ASN A 16 22.59 -7.18 -1.90
CA ASN A 16 22.97 -7.88 -3.12
C ASN A 16 23.86 -6.98 -4.01
N PRO A 17 25.15 -7.33 -4.23
CA PRO A 17 26.07 -6.53 -5.03
C PRO A 17 25.66 -6.36 -6.50
N GLY A 18 24.82 -7.25 -7.03
CA GLY A 18 24.29 -7.17 -8.39
C GLY A 18 23.04 -6.29 -8.54
N ALA A 19 22.52 -5.72 -7.46
CA ALA A 19 21.35 -4.86 -7.51
C ALA A 19 21.74 -3.46 -8.04
N GLY A 20 21.41 -3.16 -9.29
CA GLY A 20 21.64 -1.85 -9.91
C GLY A 20 20.66 -0.74 -9.48
N HIS A 21 19.99 -0.89 -8.33
CA HIS A 21 18.99 0.07 -7.86
C HIS A 21 19.26 0.54 -6.43
N LEU A 22 18.77 1.74 -6.10
CA LEU A 22 18.82 2.34 -4.77
C LEU A 22 17.49 2.17 -4.05
N ARG A 23 17.54 2.20 -2.71
CA ARG A 23 16.39 2.46 -1.84
C ARG A 23 16.57 3.83 -1.22
N GLY A 24 15.49 4.57 -1.07
CA GLY A 24 15.52 5.92 -0.50
C GLY A 24 14.49 6.05 0.61
N VAL A 25 14.88 6.69 1.71
CA VAL A 25 13.98 7.14 2.76
C VAL A 25 14.11 8.65 2.91
N ALA A 26 13.04 9.38 2.64
CA ALA A 26 12.94 10.80 2.88
C ALA A 26 12.35 11.04 4.27
N HIS A 27 13.15 11.56 5.19
CA HIS A 27 12.75 11.98 6.53
C HIS A 27 12.13 13.38 6.46
N LEU A 28 10.89 13.52 6.91
CA LEU A 28 10.10 14.76 6.82
C LEU A 28 10.21 15.59 8.11
N ASP A 29 10.13 16.91 7.98
CA ASP A 29 10.09 17.83 9.12
C ASP A 29 8.69 17.96 9.77
N GLY A 30 7.62 17.64 9.03
CA GLY A 30 6.25 17.56 9.54
C GLY A 30 5.77 16.13 9.81
N ASP A 31 4.70 16.02 10.58
CA ASP A 31 3.98 14.76 10.84
C ASP A 31 2.72 14.67 9.98
N ILE A 32 2.65 13.67 9.11
CA ILE A 32 1.55 13.47 8.15
C ILE A 32 0.47 12.50 8.65
N THR A 33 0.55 11.99 9.88
CA THR A 33 -0.38 10.99 10.42
C THR A 33 -1.84 11.39 10.25
N ALA A 34 -2.15 12.66 10.56
CA ALA A 34 -3.51 13.20 10.53
C ALA A 34 -4.15 13.23 9.14
N ILE A 35 -3.34 13.12 8.07
CA ILE A 35 -3.83 13.15 6.68
C ILE A 35 -3.57 11.87 5.90
N LEU A 36 -2.98 10.83 6.50
CA LEU A 36 -2.80 9.54 5.83
C LEU A 36 -4.12 8.96 5.24
N PRO A 37 -5.28 9.04 5.93
CA PRO A 37 -6.56 8.60 5.35
C PRO A 37 -7.00 9.42 4.13
N GLN A 38 -6.76 10.73 4.13
CA GLN A 38 -7.05 11.62 3.00
C GLN A 38 -6.09 11.36 1.85
N LEU A 39 -4.80 11.15 2.14
CA LEU A 39 -3.81 10.72 1.15
C LEU A 39 -4.19 9.39 0.51
N ASN A 40 -4.75 8.45 1.28
CA ASN A 40 -5.27 7.18 0.74
C ASN A 40 -6.38 7.41 -0.31
N ARG A 41 -7.25 8.40 -0.07
CA ARG A 41 -8.30 8.82 -1.02
C ARG A 41 -7.71 9.48 -2.28
N VAL A 42 -6.78 10.41 -2.11
CA VAL A 42 -6.17 11.20 -3.21
C VAL A 42 -5.28 10.35 -4.09
N LEU A 43 -4.38 9.57 -3.49
CA LEU A 43 -3.37 8.77 -4.18
C LEU A 43 -3.87 7.39 -4.60
N ARG A 44 -5.13 7.05 -4.27
CA ARG A 44 -5.72 5.72 -4.48
C ARG A 44 -4.81 4.62 -3.92
N GLY A 45 -4.63 4.64 -2.60
CA GLY A 45 -3.69 3.77 -1.90
C GLY A 45 -3.78 2.30 -2.31
N HIS A 46 -2.61 1.68 -2.42
CA HIS A 46 -2.49 0.25 -2.66
C HIS A 46 -2.67 -0.56 -1.39
N LEU A 47 -2.14 -0.10 -0.25
CA LEU A 47 -2.32 -0.69 1.08
C LEU A 47 -2.44 0.45 2.10
N TYR A 48 -3.28 0.29 3.11
CA TYR A 48 -3.40 1.24 4.20
C TYR A 48 -3.52 0.48 5.52
N PHE A 49 -2.73 0.86 6.52
CA PHE A 49 -2.78 0.34 7.88
C PHE A 49 -3.07 1.49 8.84
N PRO A 50 -4.05 1.35 9.76
CA PRO A 50 -4.30 2.35 10.78
C PRO A 50 -3.31 2.24 11.95
N GLU A 51 -2.78 1.04 12.25
CA GLU A 51 -1.88 0.80 13.38
C GLU A 51 -0.84 -0.28 13.05
N PRO A 52 0.48 0.05 13.01
CA PRO A 52 1.01 1.40 12.96
C PRO A 52 0.57 2.13 11.67
N PRO A 53 0.31 3.44 11.72
CA PRO A 53 -0.27 4.17 10.60
C PRO A 53 0.68 4.20 9.41
N SER A 54 0.25 3.64 8.27
CA SER A 54 1.01 3.68 7.03
C SER A 54 0.13 3.57 5.79
N LEU A 55 0.59 4.17 4.69
CA LEU A 55 -0.03 4.10 3.38
C LEU A 55 1.01 3.65 2.37
N THR A 56 0.73 2.65 1.55
CA THR A 56 1.59 2.27 0.42
C THR A 56 0.84 2.54 -0.88
N ILE A 57 1.53 3.13 -1.87
CA ILE A 57 1.01 3.28 -3.24
C ILE A 57 1.93 2.58 -4.24
N LYS A 58 1.37 2.26 -5.41
CA LYS A 58 2.13 1.84 -6.59
C LYS A 58 2.28 3.01 -7.54
N TYR A 59 3.52 3.36 -7.88
CA TYR A 59 3.83 4.44 -8.82
C TYR A 59 4.93 4.00 -9.78
N GLN A 60 4.65 3.89 -11.08
CA GLN A 60 5.64 3.50 -12.11
C GLN A 60 6.51 2.29 -11.72
N ALA A 61 5.86 1.18 -11.36
CA ALA A 61 6.49 -0.06 -10.86
C ALA A 61 7.24 0.06 -9.50
N LYS A 62 7.18 1.20 -8.83
CA LYS A 62 7.72 1.44 -7.48
C LYS A 62 6.63 1.27 -6.43
N LEU A 63 7.04 0.84 -5.25
CA LEU A 63 6.27 0.92 -4.01
C LEU A 63 6.78 2.10 -3.20
N ILE A 64 5.87 3.01 -2.89
CA ILE A 64 6.15 4.20 -2.08
C ILE A 64 5.30 4.07 -0.82
N THR A 65 5.96 4.05 0.35
CA THR A 65 5.31 3.88 1.64
C THR A 65 5.44 5.15 2.46
N PHE A 66 4.31 5.71 2.87
CA PHE A 66 4.19 6.88 3.75
C PHE A 66 4.03 6.40 5.18
N TYR A 67 4.88 6.91 6.05
CA TYR A 67 4.83 6.80 7.51
C TYR A 67 4.64 8.19 8.11
N PRO A 68 4.34 8.31 9.43
CA PRO A 68 4.11 9.61 10.08
C PRO A 68 5.11 10.70 9.74
N ARG A 69 6.41 10.36 9.69
CA ARG A 69 7.48 11.34 9.49
C ARG A 69 8.49 10.96 8.42
N GLN A 70 8.16 9.99 7.57
CA GLN A 70 9.07 9.56 6.51
C GLN A 70 8.34 8.92 5.32
N ILE A 71 8.97 8.95 4.16
CA ILE A 71 8.50 8.30 2.94
C ILE A 71 9.60 7.37 2.42
N ALA A 72 9.30 6.08 2.31
CA ALA A 72 10.22 5.06 1.82
C ALA A 72 9.89 4.68 0.36
N ILE A 73 10.91 4.63 -0.50
CA ILE A 73 10.81 4.22 -1.90
C ILE A 73 11.67 2.97 -2.08
N ASN A 74 11.03 1.88 -2.54
CA ASN A 74 11.67 0.56 -2.59
C ASN A 74 12.68 0.39 -3.73
N ILE A 75 12.55 1.14 -4.82
CA ILE A 75 13.41 1.05 -6.00
C ILE A 75 13.54 2.42 -6.66
N LEU A 76 14.78 2.87 -6.81
CA LEU A 76 15.19 4.11 -7.43
C LEU A 76 16.35 3.84 -8.37
N THR A 77 16.38 4.55 -9.48
CA THR A 77 17.48 4.52 -10.46
C THR A 77 18.66 5.31 -9.93
N ASP A 78 18.40 6.51 -9.41
CA ASP A 78 19.39 7.43 -8.84
C ASP A 78 18.72 8.43 -7.87
N GLU A 79 19.53 9.32 -7.30
CA GLU A 79 19.08 10.38 -6.39
C GLU A 79 18.26 11.46 -7.11
N THR A 80 18.43 11.65 -8.43
CA THR A 80 17.69 12.64 -9.21
C THR A 80 16.23 12.24 -9.34
N GLU A 81 15.97 10.96 -9.63
CA GLU A 81 14.64 10.38 -9.62
C GLU A 81 14.00 10.50 -8.24
N ALA A 82 14.77 10.23 -7.17
CA ALA A 82 14.30 10.38 -5.80
C ALA A 82 13.81 11.82 -5.53
N GLU A 83 14.62 12.81 -5.89
CA GLU A 83 14.30 14.24 -5.74
C GLU A 83 13.09 14.69 -6.54
N GLN A 84 12.85 14.12 -7.72
CA GLN A 84 11.65 14.42 -8.50
C GLN A 84 10.39 13.87 -7.82
N ILE A 85 10.45 12.61 -7.37
CA ILE A 85 9.32 11.94 -6.71
C ILE A 85 8.98 12.65 -5.40
N ILE A 86 9.95 12.95 -4.53
CA ILE A 86 9.65 13.55 -3.22
C ILE A 86 9.12 14.97 -3.33
N ARG A 87 9.57 15.77 -4.32
CA ARG A 87 9.04 17.11 -4.55
C ARG A 87 7.57 17.05 -4.97
N TRP A 88 7.25 16.19 -5.92
CA TRP A 88 5.87 15.93 -6.33
C TRP A 88 4.99 15.46 -5.16
N LEU A 89 5.49 14.51 -4.35
CA LEU A 89 4.77 14.03 -3.17
C LEU A 89 4.57 15.11 -2.12
N ARG A 90 5.58 15.93 -1.86
CA ARG A 90 5.50 17.06 -0.92
C ARG A 90 4.39 18.02 -1.33
N ASP A 91 4.29 18.33 -2.62
CA ASP A 91 3.26 19.24 -3.14
C ASP A 91 1.86 18.63 -2.96
N ILE A 92 1.68 17.33 -3.25
CA ILE A 92 0.42 16.63 -2.97
C ILE A 92 0.09 16.60 -1.47
N ILE A 93 1.07 16.33 -0.61
CA ILE A 93 0.89 16.28 0.84
C ILE A 93 0.43 17.63 1.37
N ASN A 94 1.07 18.71 0.93
CA ASN A 94 0.71 20.06 1.34
C ASN A 94 -0.66 20.49 0.79
N ASP A 95 -0.99 20.17 -0.46
CA ASP A 95 -2.32 20.44 -1.02
C ASP A 95 -3.42 19.63 -0.29
N THR A 96 -3.15 18.36 -0.01
CA THR A 96 -4.05 17.49 0.77
C THR A 96 -4.23 18.03 2.18
N TRP A 97 -3.16 18.53 2.81
CA TRP A 97 -3.24 19.16 4.12
C TRP A 97 -4.11 20.42 4.10
N GLU A 98 -3.97 21.28 3.11
CA GLU A 98 -4.78 22.50 3.00
C GLU A 98 -6.26 22.19 2.80
N LYS A 99 -6.57 21.17 1.99
CA LYS A 99 -7.95 20.75 1.66
C LYS A 99 -8.47 19.62 2.56
N ARG A 100 -7.78 19.29 3.66
CA ARG A 100 -8.06 18.09 4.47
C ARG A 100 -9.47 17.98 5.04
N GLN A 101 -10.17 19.10 5.20
CA GLN A 101 -11.56 19.15 5.68
C GLN A 101 -12.58 18.85 4.57
N GLU A 102 -12.20 19.04 3.31
CA GLU A 102 -13.05 18.81 2.14
C GLU A 102 -12.86 17.39 1.57
N ILE A 103 -11.72 16.76 1.88
CA ILE A 103 -11.40 15.41 1.40
C ILE A 103 -11.96 14.38 2.36
N GLN A 104 -12.92 13.59 1.87
CA GLN A 104 -13.43 12.46 2.64
C GLN A 104 -12.32 11.41 2.87
N PRO A 105 -11.98 11.08 4.13
CA PRO A 105 -10.92 10.13 4.43
C PRO A 105 -11.29 8.71 3.97
N ARG A 106 -10.30 7.97 3.47
CA ARG A 106 -10.45 6.56 3.10
C ARG A 106 -9.64 5.69 4.07
N PHE A 107 -10.33 4.90 4.87
CA PHE A 107 -9.73 3.96 5.84
C PHE A 107 -9.70 2.52 5.33
N GLU A 108 -10.17 2.26 4.11
CA GLU A 108 -10.22 0.92 3.54
C GLU A 108 -8.82 0.29 3.52
N VAL A 109 -8.69 -0.77 4.31
CA VAL A 109 -7.55 -1.65 4.30
C VAL A 109 -7.69 -2.52 3.06
N VAL A 110 -6.80 -2.34 2.08
CA VAL A 110 -6.62 -3.38 1.07
C VAL A 110 -6.02 -4.56 1.80
N GLN A 111 -6.88 -5.49 2.19
CA GLN A 111 -6.44 -6.75 2.77
C GLN A 111 -5.47 -7.37 1.76
N PRO A 112 -4.26 -7.80 2.18
CA PRO A 112 -3.49 -8.74 1.37
C PRO A 112 -4.46 -9.85 0.98
N SER A 113 -4.48 -10.27 -0.28
CA SER A 113 -5.40 -11.33 -0.70
C SER A 113 -5.19 -12.53 0.22
N ARG A 114 -6.09 -12.71 1.20
CA ARG A 114 -6.12 -13.89 2.07
C ARG A 114 -6.46 -15.11 1.23
N MET A 115 -6.81 -14.96 -0.04
CA MET A 115 -6.98 -16.02 -1.04
C MET A 115 -5.99 -17.17 -0.86
N VAL A 116 -4.68 -16.92 -0.68
CA VAL A 116 -3.71 -18.00 -0.51
C VAL A 116 -3.92 -18.75 0.82
N GLU A 117 -4.25 -18.05 1.89
CA GLU A 117 -4.58 -18.62 3.20
C GLU A 117 -5.93 -19.34 3.17
N ILE A 118 -6.94 -18.76 2.51
CA ILE A 118 -8.25 -19.36 2.27
C ILE A 118 -8.10 -20.64 1.46
N LEU A 119 -7.31 -20.64 0.40
CA LEU A 119 -7.04 -21.82 -0.41
C LEU A 119 -6.30 -22.90 0.39
N LYS A 120 -5.51 -22.56 1.42
CA LYS A 120 -4.91 -23.54 2.35
C LYS A 120 -5.94 -24.17 3.28
N MET A 121 -7.04 -23.48 3.58
CA MET A 121 -8.12 -24.04 4.38
C MET A 121 -9.01 -24.99 3.57
N LEU A 122 -9.15 -24.78 2.26
CA LEU A 122 -9.98 -25.63 1.39
C LEU A 122 -9.37 -27.03 1.12
N PRO A 123 -10.20 -28.06 0.82
CA PRO A 123 -9.72 -29.42 0.54
C PRO A 123 -8.88 -29.57 -0.74
N ARG A 124 -8.96 -28.60 -1.67
CA ARG A 124 -8.23 -28.58 -2.96
C ARG A 124 -8.53 -29.76 -3.90
N THR A 125 -9.68 -30.40 -3.76
CA THR A 125 -10.13 -31.49 -4.64
C THR A 125 -10.64 -30.99 -5.99
N ASN A 126 -11.04 -29.72 -6.08
CA ASN A 126 -11.71 -29.13 -7.25
C ASN A 126 -12.96 -29.91 -7.72
N CYS A 127 -13.70 -30.52 -6.78
CA CYS A 127 -14.88 -31.35 -7.08
C CYS A 127 -16.00 -30.60 -7.81
N GLY A 128 -16.18 -29.31 -7.54
CA GLY A 128 -17.26 -28.51 -8.12
C GLY A 128 -18.58 -28.55 -7.33
N ASP A 129 -18.65 -29.32 -6.24
CA ASP A 129 -19.92 -29.56 -5.50
C ASP A 129 -20.49 -28.32 -4.80
N CYS A 130 -19.66 -27.29 -4.59
CA CYS A 130 -20.07 -25.97 -4.09
C CYS A 130 -20.52 -25.00 -5.19
N GLY A 131 -20.58 -25.45 -6.46
CA GLY A 131 -20.95 -24.62 -7.62
C GLY A 131 -19.80 -23.83 -8.24
N TYR A 132 -18.59 -23.87 -7.67
CA TYR A 132 -17.39 -23.23 -8.24
C TYR A 132 -16.49 -24.23 -8.95
N ALA A 133 -16.02 -23.89 -10.16
CA ALA A 133 -15.23 -24.79 -11.00
C ALA A 133 -13.89 -25.25 -10.40
N THR A 134 -13.32 -24.49 -9.46
CA THR A 134 -12.12 -24.90 -8.70
C THR A 134 -12.16 -24.34 -7.28
N CYS A 135 -11.39 -24.94 -6.37
CA CYS A 135 -11.18 -24.41 -5.02
C CYS A 135 -10.50 -23.02 -5.05
N LEU A 136 -9.71 -22.72 -6.08
CA LEU A 136 -9.14 -21.37 -6.27
C LEU A 136 -10.24 -20.33 -6.53
N ILE A 137 -11.22 -20.65 -7.39
CA ILE A 137 -12.33 -19.74 -7.67
C ILE A 137 -13.18 -19.52 -6.41
N LEU A 138 -13.48 -20.57 -5.64
CA LEU A 138 -14.14 -20.42 -4.34
C LEU A 138 -13.30 -19.54 -3.39
N ALA A 139 -11.98 -19.76 -3.30
CA ALA A 139 -11.11 -18.94 -2.45
C ALA A 139 -11.08 -17.46 -2.87
N VAL A 140 -11.16 -17.15 -4.17
CA VAL A 140 -11.30 -15.78 -4.68
C VAL A 140 -12.64 -15.19 -4.25
N GLN A 141 -13.75 -15.92 -4.40
CA GLN A 141 -15.08 -15.42 -4.01
C GLN A 141 -15.20 -15.19 -2.50
N ILE A 142 -14.61 -16.05 -1.67
CA ILE A 142 -14.52 -15.83 -0.22
C ILE A 142 -13.67 -14.59 0.08
N ASN A 143 -12.53 -14.44 -0.62
CA ASN A 143 -11.67 -13.28 -0.44
C ASN A 143 -12.34 -11.95 -0.84
N GLU A 144 -13.25 -11.99 -1.81
CA GLU A 144 -14.07 -10.86 -2.26
C GLU A 144 -15.32 -10.63 -1.39
N GLY A 145 -15.61 -11.52 -0.44
CA GLY A 145 -16.78 -11.42 0.44
C GLY A 145 -18.10 -11.91 -0.18
N ASN A 146 -18.04 -12.55 -1.35
CA ASN A 146 -19.21 -13.08 -2.06
C ASN A 146 -19.57 -14.51 -1.63
N ALA A 147 -18.70 -15.18 -0.87
CA ALA A 147 -18.86 -16.54 -0.40
C ALA A 147 -18.22 -16.72 1.00
N SER A 148 -18.48 -17.87 1.62
CA SER A 148 -17.98 -18.27 2.93
C SER A 148 -17.25 -19.62 2.87
N LEU A 149 -16.40 -19.92 3.86
CA LEU A 149 -15.77 -21.25 3.94
C LEU A 149 -16.80 -22.38 4.09
N SER A 150 -17.90 -22.12 4.80
CA SER A 150 -19.01 -23.07 4.97
C SER A 150 -19.76 -23.40 3.68
N ASP A 151 -19.52 -22.65 2.58
CA ASP A 151 -20.12 -22.97 1.28
C ASP A 151 -19.46 -24.18 0.61
N CYS A 152 -18.29 -24.61 1.11
CA CYS A 152 -17.69 -25.87 0.69
C CYS A 152 -18.30 -27.04 1.48
N PRO A 153 -19.03 -27.98 0.85
CA PRO A 153 -19.66 -29.10 1.55
C PRO A 153 -18.65 -30.15 2.08
N HIS A 154 -17.36 -29.99 1.76
CA HIS A 154 -16.28 -30.90 2.12
C HIS A 154 -15.34 -30.32 3.19
N LEU A 155 -15.74 -29.23 3.83
CA LEU A 155 -15.11 -28.65 5.02
C LEU A 155 -15.86 -29.05 6.29
#